data_AF-A0A265N6B7-F1
#
_entry.id   AF-A0A265N6B7-F1
#
_cell.length_a   1.000
_cell.length_b   1.000
_cell.length_c   1.000
_cell.angle_alpha   90.00
_cell.angle_beta   90.00
_cell.angle_gamma   90.00
#
_symmetry.space_group_name_H-M   'P 1'
#
loop_
_entity.id
_entity.type
_entity.pdbx_description
1 polymer ?
#
loop_
_entity_poly.entity_id
_entity_poly.type
_entity_poly.pdbx_seq_one_letter_code
_entity_poly.pdbx_strand_id
1 'polypeptide(L)' 'FKKKGYATSTVAHLSQKILDEGFQFCSLYTDSTNPTSNSIYKKIGYYEAGSSIVYKL' A
#
# COMPACT_ATOMS: atom_id res chain seq x y z
N PHE A 1 -3.06 -6.65 19.66
CA PHE A 1 -3.91 -6.60 18.44
C PHE A 1 -3.16 -6.34 17.12
N LYS A 2 -1.81 -6.38 17.04
CA LYS A 2 -1.07 -6.28 15.76
C LYS A 2 -0.69 -7.69 15.26
N LYS A 3 -0.78 -7.94 13.94
CA LYS A 3 -0.48 -9.20 13.20
C LYS A 3 -1.63 -10.16 12.83
N LYS A 4 -2.87 -9.69 12.63
CA LYS A 4 -3.95 -10.54 12.07
C LYS A 4 -4.21 -10.35 10.56
N GLY A 5 -3.31 -9.67 9.82
CA GLY A 5 -3.50 -9.46 8.38
C GLY A 5 -4.66 -8.52 8.01
N TYR A 6 -5.30 -7.89 8.98
CA TYR A 6 -6.40 -6.94 8.74
C TYR A 6 -5.97 -5.80 7.81
N ALA A 7 -4.80 -5.20 8.04
CA ALA A 7 -4.29 -4.16 7.16
C ALA A 7 -4.14 -4.63 5.71
N THR A 8 -3.66 -5.86 5.49
CA THR A 8 -3.55 -6.46 4.16
C THR A 8 -4.90 -6.64 3.50
N SER A 9 -5.86 -7.27 4.20
CA SER A 9 -7.18 -7.56 3.63
C SER A 9 -8.00 -6.29 3.41
N THR A 10 -7.94 -5.32 4.33
CA THR A 10 -8.62 -4.02 4.18
C THR A 10 -8.06 -3.25 2.99
N VAL A 11 -6.73 -3.15 2.86
CA VAL A 11 -6.12 -2.44 1.72
C VAL A 11 -6.46 -3.17 0.42
N ALA A 12 -6.33 -4.50 0.37
CA ALA A 12 -6.66 -5.27 -0.84
C ALA A 12 -8.12 -5.08 -1.29
N HIS A 13 -9.09 -5.19 -0.36
CA HIS A 13 -10.50 -4.97 -0.69
C HIS A 13 -10.79 -3.53 -1.10
N LEU A 14 -10.17 -2.55 -0.43
CA LEU A 14 -10.34 -1.14 -0.79
C LEU A 14 -9.79 -0.87 -2.19
N SER A 15 -8.59 -1.36 -2.50
CA SER A 15 -7.98 -1.23 -3.82
C SER A 15 -8.85 -1.88 -4.89
N GLN A 16 -9.35 -3.10 -4.65
CA GLN A 16 -10.24 -3.78 -5.59
C GLN A 16 -11.53 -2.98 -5.82
N LYS A 17 -12.16 -2.47 -4.76
CA LYS A 17 -13.37 -1.64 -4.87
C LYS A 17 -13.14 -0.40 -5.73
N ILE A 18 -12.00 0.28 -5.55
CA ILE A 18 -11.65 1.47 -6.33
C ILE A 18 -11.42 1.10 -7.81
N LEU A 19 -10.76 -0.02 -8.10
CA LEU A 19 -10.62 -0.51 -9.48
C LEU A 19 -11.97 -0.87 -10.10
N ASP A 20 -12.86 -1.50 -9.33
CA ASP A 20 -14.22 -1.86 -9.75
C ASP A 20 -15.10 -0.61 -10.00
N GLU A 21 -14.82 0.50 -9.30
CA GLU A 21 -15.46 1.80 -9.54
C GLU A 21 -14.98 2.50 -10.83
N GLY A 22 -14.02 1.89 -11.55
CA GLY A 22 -13.54 2.37 -12.86
C GLY A 22 -12.25 3.18 -12.81
N PHE A 23 -11.59 3.24 -11.66
CA PHE A 23 -10.28 3.87 -11.56
C PHE A 23 -9.19 3.00 -12.19
N GLN A 24 -8.23 3.63 -12.86
CA GLN A 24 -7.19 2.91 -13.61
C GLN A 24 -6.07 2.35 -12.72
N PHE A 25 -5.83 2.96 -11.56
CA PHE A 25 -4.77 2.55 -10.65
C PHE A 25 -5.04 3.05 -9.23
N CYS A 26 -4.36 2.43 -8.26
CA CYS A 26 -4.28 2.91 -6.88
C CYS A 26 -2.82 3.17 -6.53
N SER A 27 -2.53 4.29 -5.86
CA SER A 27 -1.20 4.61 -5.34
C SER A 27 -1.27 4.82 -3.84
N LEU A 28 -0.30 4.30 -3.10
CA LEU A 28 -0.18 4.53 -1.66
C LEU A 28 1.19 5.10 -1.33
N TYR A 29 1.24 5.97 -0.32
CA TYR A 29 2.48 6.49 0.22
C TYR A 29 2.83 5.71 1.48
N THR A 30 4.01 5.07 1.49
CA THR A 30 4.50 4.29 2.64
C THR A 30 5.94 4.66 2.91
N ASP A 31 6.32 4.60 4.18
CA ASP A 31 7.72 4.67 4.57
C ASP A 31 8.50 3.51 3.91
N SER A 32 9.50 3.86 3.11
CA SER A 32 10.41 2.91 2.47
C SER A 32 11.18 2.08 3.51
N THR A 33 11.36 2.64 4.72
CA THR A 33 12.11 2.04 5.83
C THR A 33 11.35 0.95 6.59
N ASN A 34 10.08 0.69 6.28
CA ASN A 34 9.26 -0.33 6.94
C ASN A 34 9.14 -1.62 6.09
N PRO A 35 10.10 -2.56 6.15
CA PRO A 35 10.13 -3.74 5.28
C PRO A 35 8.95 -4.69 5.50
N THR A 36 8.38 -4.72 6.71
CA THR A 36 7.21 -5.55 7.03
C THR A 36 5.96 -5.09 6.27
N SER A 37 5.72 -3.77 6.25
CA SER A 37 4.59 -3.18 5.51
C SER A 37 4.81 -3.30 4.00
N ASN A 38 6.03 -3.07 3.53
CA ASN A 38 6.35 -3.16 2.10
C ASN A 38 6.15 -4.57 1.55
N SER A 39 6.42 -5.62 2.34
CA SER A 39 6.11 -7.00 1.95
C SER A 39 4.61 -7.23 1.76
N ILE A 40 3.76 -6.59 2.56
CA ILE A 40 2.30 -6.68 2.42
C ILE A 40 1.84 -6.06 1.10
N TYR A 41 2.30 -4.85 0.78
CA TYR A 41 1.90 -4.17 -0.46
C TYR A 41 2.35 -4.94 -1.71
N LYS A 42 3.56 -5.50 -1.69
CA LYS A 42 4.04 -6.40 -2.75
C LYS A 42 3.17 -7.64 -2.92
N LYS A 43 2.67 -8.23 -1.83
CA LYS A 43 1.74 -9.38 -1.89
C LYS A 43 0.37 -9.02 -2.47
N ILE A 44 -0.08 -7.78 -2.30
CA ILE A 44 -1.33 -7.28 -2.88
C ILE A 44 -1.18 -7.03 -4.39
N GLY A 45 0.04 -6.77 -4.87
CA GLY A 45 0.34 -6.48 -6.28
C GLY A 45 0.86 -5.06 -6.53
N TYR A 46 1.10 -4.28 -5.48
CA TYR A 46 1.73 -2.97 -5.62
C TYR A 46 3.22 -3.11 -5.94
N TYR A 47 3.70 -2.22 -6.80
CA TYR A 47 5.12 -2.07 -7.11
C TYR A 47 5.62 -0.67 -6.71
N GLU A 48 6.94 -0.55 -6.56
CA GLU A 48 7.57 0.72 -6.22
C GLU A 48 7.57 1.63 -7.45
N ALA A 49 6.80 2.72 -7.40
CA ALA A 49 6.72 3.70 -8.48
C ALA A 49 7.74 4.85 -8.31
N GLY A 50 8.18 5.12 -7.07
CA GLY A 50 9.15 6.16 -6.77
C GLY A 50 9.28 6.40 -5.26
N SER A 51 10.42 6.92 -4.84
CA SER A 51 10.69 7.31 -3.45
C SER A 51 10.60 8.83 -3.31
N SER A 52 9.85 9.34 -2.34
CA SER A 52 9.88 10.75 -1.97
C SER A 52 10.59 10.95 -0.64
N ILE A 53 11.35 12.04 -0.54
CA ILE A 53 12.07 12.43 0.68
C ILE A 53 11.34 13.61 1.32
N VAL A 54 10.99 13.49 2.59
CA VAL A 54 10.40 14.59 3.36
C VAL A 54 11.53 15.38 3.99
N TYR A 55 11.79 16.59 3.48
CA TYR A 55 12.70 17.54 4.13
C TYR A 55 11.95 18.28 5.25
N LYS A 56 12.55 18.33 6.43
CA LYS A 56 12.09 19.14 7.56
C LYS A 56 13.14 20.23 7.80
N LEU A 57 12.74 21.50 7.68
CA LEU A 57 13.56 22.67 8.02
C LEU A 57 13.72 22.81 9.53
#